data_AF-T1BUV0-F1
#
_entry.id   AF-T1BUV0-F1
#
_cell.length_a   1.000
_cell.length_b   1.000
_cell.length_c   1.000
_cell.angle_alpha   90.00
_cell.angle_beta   90.00
_cell.angle_gamma   90.00
#
_symmetry.space_group_name_H-M   'P 1'
#
loop_
_entity.id
_entity.type
_entity.pdbx_description
1 polymer ?
#
loop_
_entity_poly.entity_id
_entity_poly.type
_entity_poly.pdbx_seq_one_letter_code
_entity_poly.pdbx_strand_id
1 'polypeptide(L)'
;FSNTGGFMGVSFAIPIDVAMNAVQQIKTKGYVERGMIGVYLQPVSPNTAKGLGMSRVEGALVASVMPDSPAAKAGIKPGDVIVAYDGKTINSVDDLSPMVG
;
A
#
# COMPACT_ATOMS: atom_id res chain seq x y z
N PHE A 1 13.02 3.29 -9.67
CA PHE A 1 13.63 3.89 -10.87
C PHE A 1 14.73 2.96 -11.37
N SER A 2 14.59 2.38 -12.56
CA SER A 2 15.62 1.48 -13.12
C SER A 2 16.63 2.29 -13.94
N ASN A 3 17.92 2.02 -13.72
CA ASN A 3 19.05 2.81 -14.22
C ASN A 3 19.52 2.37 -15.63
N THR A 4 18.65 1.69 -16.39
CA THR A 4 18.94 1.18 -17.73
C THR A 4 17.81 1.62 -18.65
N GLY A 5 18.05 2.65 -19.45
CA GLY A 5 17.08 3.27 -20.37
C GLY A 5 16.64 2.40 -21.56
N GLY A 6 16.33 1.12 -21.33
CA GLY A 6 15.78 0.20 -22.32
C GLY A 6 14.27 0.10 -22.22
N PHE A 7 13.57 0.51 -23.28
CA PHE A 7 12.12 0.31 -23.43
C PHE A 7 11.85 -1.17 -23.76
N MET A 8 11.29 -1.93 -22.81
CA MET A 8 10.87 -3.33 -23.03
C MET A 8 9.36 -3.47 -23.37
N GLY A 9 8.75 -2.47 -24.00
CA GLY A 9 7.31 -2.52 -24.33
C GLY A 9 6.37 -2.34 -23.13
N VAL A 10 6.91 -2.09 -21.93
CA VAL A 10 6.12 -1.80 -20.73
C VAL A 10 6.05 -0.29 -20.56
N SER A 11 4.86 0.26 -20.73
CA SER A 11 4.58 1.69 -20.53
C SER A 11 3.91 1.89 -19.18
N PHE A 12 4.43 2.80 -18.37
CA PHE A 12 3.85 3.17 -17.09
C PHE A 12 3.15 4.53 -17.26
N ALA A 13 1.85 4.58 -16.95
CA ALA A 13 1.07 5.81 -16.98
C ALA A 13 0.63 6.17 -15.56
N ILE A 14 0.70 7.46 -15.22
CA ILE A 14 0.08 7.98 -14.01
C ILE A 14 -1.39 8.23 -14.34
N PRO A 15 -2.35 7.66 -13.59
CA PRO A 15 -3.77 7.92 -13.80
C PRO A 15 -4.07 9.42 -13.68
N ILE A 16 -5.03 9.91 -14.48
CA ILE A 16 -5.36 11.34 -14.52
C ILE A 16 -5.82 11.86 -13.15
N ASP A 17 -6.52 11.04 -12.37
CA ASP A 17 -6.99 11.40 -11.03
C ASP A 17 -5.84 11.70 -10.07
N VAL A 18 -4.75 10.93 -10.16
CA VAL A 18 -3.53 11.12 -9.35
C VAL A 18 -2.83 12.42 -9.75
N ALA A 19 -2.73 12.69 -11.05
CA ALA A 19 -2.12 13.91 -11.55
C ALA A 19 -2.93 15.16 -11.15
N MET A 20 -4.26 15.12 -11.28
CA MET A 20 -5.14 16.22 -10.92
C MET A 20 -5.14 16.50 -9.42
N ASN A 21 -5.09 15.46 -8.58
CA ASN A 21 -4.96 15.60 -7.13
C ASN A 21 -3.66 16.33 -6.76
N ALA A 22 -2.52 15.92 -7.34
CA ALA A 22 -1.24 16.57 -7.12
C ALA A 22 -1.25 18.05 -7.54
N VAL A 23 -1.82 18.38 -8.70
CA VAL A 23 -1.96 19.77 -9.17
C VAL A 23 -2.79 20.59 -8.18
N GLN A 24 -3.90 20.05 -7.69
CA GLN A 24 -4.76 20.74 -6.74
C GLN A 24 -4.06 21.01 -5.40
N GLN A 25 -3.29 20.04 -4.90
CA GLN A 25 -2.51 20.21 -3.67
C GLN A 25 -1.41 21.27 -3.85
N ILE A 26 -0.70 21.28 -4.97
CA ILE A 26 0.33 22.30 -5.26
C ILE A 26 -0.29 23.70 -5.36
N LYS A 27 -1.44 23.85 -6.02
CA LYS A 27 -2.13 25.15 -6.13
C LYS A 27 -2.57 25.70 -4.77
N THR A 28 -2.93 24.83 -3.83
CA THR A 28 -3.50 25.23 -2.53
C THR A 28 -2.45 25.34 -1.42
N LYS A 29 -1.49 24.42 -1.35
CA LYS A 29 -0.48 24.33 -0.28
C LYS A 29 0.95 24.63 -0.76
N GLY A 30 1.22 24.62 -2.05
CA GLY A 30 2.56 24.77 -2.64
C GLY A 30 3.38 23.48 -2.70
N TYR A 31 2.91 22.38 -2.12
CA TYR A 31 3.56 21.07 -2.13
C TYR A 31 2.53 19.93 -2.15
N VAL A 32 2.98 18.72 -2.53
CA VAL A 32 2.17 17.51 -2.48
C VAL A 32 2.44 16.80 -1.15
N GLU A 33 1.39 16.52 -0.41
CA GLU A 33 1.41 15.74 0.83
C GLU A 33 0.82 14.37 0.52
N ARG A 34 1.64 13.32 0.67
CA ARG A 34 1.17 11.95 0.55
C ARG A 34 0.85 11.40 1.93
N GLY A 35 -0.33 10.82 2.07
CA GLY A 35 -0.66 10.07 3.28
C GLY A 35 0.34 8.95 3.47
N MET A 36 0.80 8.73 4.69
CA MET A 36 1.47 7.49 5.05
C MET A 36 0.84 6.94 6.31
N ILE A 37 0.38 5.69 6.22
CA ILE A 37 -0.20 4.98 7.37
C ILE A 37 0.90 4.44 8.31
N GLY A 38 2.11 4.20 7.77
CA GLY A 38 3.28 3.77 8.53
C GLY A 38 3.33 2.28 8.84
N VAL A 39 2.85 1.44 7.92
CA VAL A 39 2.94 -0.02 7.97
C VAL A 39 3.87 -0.54 6.88
N TYR A 40 4.71 -1.50 7.23
CA TYR A 40 5.44 -2.31 6.26
C TYR A 40 4.66 -3.59 6.01
N LEU A 41 4.28 -3.77 4.75
CA LEU A 41 3.44 -4.87 4.32
C LEU A 41 4.26 -5.90 3.56
N GLN A 42 3.92 -7.15 3.73
CA GLN A 42 4.48 -8.27 3.00
C GLN A 42 3.34 -9.06 2.34
N PRO A 43 3.55 -9.55 1.10
CA PRO A 43 2.56 -10.41 0.46
C PRO A 43 2.34 -11.69 1.26
N VAL A 44 1.07 -12.08 1.40
CA VAL A 44 0.71 -13.34 2.04
C VAL A 44 1.10 -14.48 1.10
N SER A 45 2.09 -15.29 1.51
CA SER A 45 2.45 -16.51 0.78
C SER A 45 1.59 -17.69 1.23
N PRO A 46 1.44 -18.76 0.44
CA PRO A 46 0.73 -19.96 0.86
C PRO A 46 1.31 -20.58 2.15
N ASN A 47 2.62 -20.44 2.37
CA ASN A 47 3.28 -20.93 3.58
C ASN A 47 2.89 -20.08 4.80
N THR A 48 2.85 -18.77 4.63
CA THR A 48 2.45 -17.82 5.68
C THR A 48 0.97 -17.97 6.02
N ALA A 49 0.10 -18.11 5.02
CA ALA A 49 -1.33 -18.37 5.19
C ALA A 49 -1.59 -19.66 5.99
N LYS A 50 -0.87 -20.75 5.68
CA LYS A 50 -0.95 -22.01 6.45
C LYS A 50 -0.48 -21.85 7.89
N GLY A 51 0.62 -21.13 8.12
CA GLY A 51 1.12 -20.84 9.46
C GLY A 51 0.16 -20.00 10.30
N LEU A 52 -0.66 -19.17 9.64
CA LEU A 52 -1.68 -18.32 10.26
C LEU A 52 -3.07 -18.98 10.32
N GLY A 53 -3.24 -20.21 9.82
CA GLY A 53 -4.53 -20.91 9.80
C GLY A 53 -5.55 -20.32 8.82
N MET A 54 -5.11 -19.53 7.84
CA MET A 54 -5.99 -18.91 6.85
C MET A 54 -6.43 -19.92 5.78
N SER A 55 -7.73 -19.93 5.45
CA SER A 55 -8.29 -20.79 4.41
C SER A 55 -7.98 -20.30 2.99
N ARG A 56 -7.59 -19.03 2.84
CA ARG A 56 -7.31 -18.36 1.57
C ARG A 56 -6.01 -17.57 1.66
N VAL A 57 -5.28 -17.52 0.54
CA VAL A 57 -4.03 -16.76 0.40
C VAL A 57 -4.39 -15.38 -0.15
N GLU A 58 -4.96 -14.53 0.68
CA GLU A 58 -5.43 -13.19 0.30
C GLU A 58 -5.05 -12.16 1.37
N GLY A 59 -4.85 -10.92 0.95
CA GLY A 59 -4.55 -9.79 1.82
C GLY A 59 -3.07 -9.41 1.91
N ALA A 60 -2.80 -8.46 2.80
CA ALA A 60 -1.49 -7.91 3.06
C ALA A 60 -1.08 -8.19 4.53
N LEU A 61 0.01 -8.91 4.73
CA LEU A 61 0.54 -9.18 6.07
C LEU A 61 1.31 -7.96 6.58
N VAL A 62 1.01 -7.53 7.80
CA VAL A 62 1.77 -6.48 8.48
C VAL A 62 3.08 -7.08 9.00
N ALA A 63 4.19 -6.78 8.33
CA ALA A 63 5.52 -7.22 8.74
C ALA A 63 6.06 -6.38 9.91
N SER A 64 5.84 -5.07 9.88
CA SER A 64 6.18 -4.16 10.97
C SER A 64 5.36 -2.88 10.92
N VAL A 65 5.29 -2.19 12.05
CA VAL A 65 4.58 -0.90 12.18
C VAL A 65 5.59 0.14 12.66
N MET A 66 5.62 1.30 12.02
CA MET A 66 6.49 2.40 12.43
C MET A 66 6.01 2.97 13.77
N PRO A 67 6.92 3.23 14.73
CA PRO A 67 6.60 3.99 15.95
C PRO A 67 5.99 5.35 15.60
N ASP A 68 5.04 5.82 16.42
CA ASP A 68 4.33 7.10 16.26
C ASP A 68 3.49 7.27 14.97
N SER A 69 3.34 6.21 14.18
CA SER A 69 2.52 6.23 12.96
C SER A 69 1.01 6.21 13.24
N PRO A 70 0.17 6.65 12.28
CA PRO A 70 -1.29 6.47 12.35
C PRO A 70 -1.69 5.01 12.59
N ALA A 71 -0.99 4.04 12.00
CA ALA A 71 -1.22 2.62 12.24
C ALA A 71 -0.95 2.18 13.68
N ALA A 72 0.15 2.66 14.28
CA ALA A 72 0.45 2.36 15.68
C ALA A 72 -0.63 2.94 16.60
N LYS A 73 -1.11 4.16 16.32
CA LYS A 73 -2.22 4.80 17.05
C LYS A 73 -3.55 4.06 16.85
N ALA A 74 -3.76 3.47 15.68
CA ALA A 74 -4.91 2.63 15.37
C ALA A 74 -4.84 1.23 16.02
N GLY A 75 -3.70 0.87 16.63
CA GLY A 75 -3.51 -0.41 17.31
C GLY A 75 -3.16 -1.58 16.39
N ILE A 76 -2.76 -1.31 15.14
CA ILE A 76 -2.28 -2.33 14.21
C ILE A 76 -0.99 -2.94 14.76
N LYS A 77 -0.87 -4.27 14.66
CA LYS A 77 0.30 -5.00 15.15
C LYS A 77 0.99 -5.79 14.04
N PRO A 78 2.31 -6.02 14.17
CA PRO A 78 3.00 -6.99 13.34
C PRO A 78 2.34 -8.37 13.48
N GLY A 79 2.08 -9.03 12.36
CA GLY A 79 1.36 -10.31 12.30
C GLY A 79 -0.12 -10.20 11.90
N ASP A 80 -0.69 -9.00 11.90
CA ASP A 80 -2.05 -8.79 11.41
C ASP A 80 -2.12 -8.94 9.89
N VAL A 81 -3.26 -9.43 9.36
CA VAL A 81 -3.49 -9.54 7.93
C VAL A 81 -4.63 -8.61 7.52
N ILE A 82 -4.32 -7.66 6.63
CA ILE A 82 -5.28 -6.71 6.07
C ILE A 82 -5.95 -7.37 4.87
N VAL A 83 -7.23 -7.72 5.02
CA VAL A 83 -8.05 -8.36 3.97
C VAL A 83 -8.98 -7.37 3.24
N ALA A 84 -9.23 -6.21 3.84
CA ALA A 84 -10.06 -5.16 3.25
C ALA A 84 -9.63 -3.77 3.71
N TYR A 85 -9.83 -2.78 2.85
CA TYR A 85 -9.61 -1.36 3.14
C TYR A 85 -10.74 -0.54 2.51
N ASP A 86 -11.37 0.33 3.31
CA ASP A 86 -12.48 1.20 2.86
C ASP A 86 -13.60 0.46 2.08
N GLY A 87 -13.97 -0.73 2.56
CA GLY A 87 -14.99 -1.59 1.93
C GLY A 87 -14.53 -2.34 0.67
N LYS A 88 -13.28 -2.17 0.22
CA LYS A 88 -12.70 -2.91 -0.91
C LYS A 88 -11.86 -4.08 -0.42
N THR A 89 -12.10 -5.26 -0.98
CA THR A 89 -11.28 -6.45 -0.73
C THR A 89 -9.87 -6.25 -1.28
N ILE A 90 -8.86 -6.51 -0.47
CA ILE A 90 -7.45 -6.42 -0.82
C ILE A 90 -6.97 -7.85 -1.09
N ASN A 91 -6.60 -8.13 -2.34
CA ASN A 91 -6.10 -9.46 -2.72
C ASN A 91 -4.57 -9.51 -2.64
N SER A 92 -3.90 -8.41 -2.99
CA SER A 92 -2.44 -8.26 -2.93
C SER A 92 -2.04 -6.98 -2.18
N VAL A 93 -0.80 -6.95 -1.68
CA VAL A 93 -0.16 -5.74 -1.14
C VAL A 93 -0.14 -4.60 -2.15
N ASP A 94 -0.05 -4.94 -3.44
CA ASP A 94 -0.05 -3.97 -4.55
C ASP A 94 -1.37 -3.18 -4.65
N ASP A 95 -2.48 -3.76 -4.16
CA ASP A 95 -3.78 -3.09 -4.12
C ASP A 95 -3.83 -2.05 -3.00
N LEU A 96 -3.08 -2.25 -1.91
CA LEU A 96 -3.13 -1.40 -0.73
C LEU A 96 -2.24 -0.16 -0.88
N SER A 97 -1.06 -0.31 -1.49
CA SER A 97 -0.07 0.77 -1.68
C SER A 97 -0.64 2.06 -2.33
N PRO A 98 -1.49 1.99 -3.39
CA PRO A 98 -2.10 3.19 -3.98
C PRO A 98 -3.32 3.73 -3.22
N MET A 99 -3.92 2.96 -2.30
CA MET A 99 -5.11 3.41 -1.53
C MET A 99 -4.77 4.17 -0.26
N VAL A 100 -3.52 4.05 0.21
CA VAL A 100 -3.06 4.59 1.50
C VAL A 100 -2.23 5.87 1.36
N GLY A 101 -2.34 6.57 0.22
CA GLY A 101 -1.52 7.74 -0.15
C GLY A 101 -2.29 8.91 -0.72
#